data_AF-A0A2D5KEU5-F1
#
_entry.id   AF-A0A2D5KEU5-F1
#
_cell.length_a   1.000
_cell.length_b   1.000
_cell.length_c   1.000
_cell.angle_alpha   90.00
_cell.angle_beta   90.00
_cell.angle_gamma   90.00
#
_symmetry.space_group_name_H-M   'P 1'
#
loop_
_entity.id
_entity.type
_entity.pdbx_description
1 polymer ?
#
loop_
_entity_poly.entity_id
_entity_poly.type
_entity_poly.pdbx_seq_one_letter_code
_entity_poly.pdbx_strand_id
1 'polypeptide(L)'
;MQSINLHLNDFLRIGDLIEHANYHADELGDDWFSFFQKHYGEDSQEHIQNHHKKEHQKLPKHDHICSTSIAAFVLTKKVNISLKVDPSPSVNTIFFYQDLYSSIRSVDIFQPPKFA
;
A
#
# COMPACT_ATOMS: atom_id res chain seq x y z
N MET A 1 14.34 -3.72 -18.56
CA MET A 1 14.55 -4.30 -17.22
C MET A 1 13.19 -4.41 -16.57
N GLN A 2 12.56 -5.58 -16.63
CA GLN A 2 11.36 -5.85 -15.82
C GLN A 2 11.83 -6.03 -14.36
N SER A 3 11.17 -5.35 -13.43
CA SER A 3 11.50 -5.43 -12.00
C SER A 3 11.09 -6.79 -11.44
N ILE A 4 11.95 -7.41 -10.64
CA ILE A 4 11.53 -8.50 -9.75
C ILE A 4 10.59 -7.93 -8.69
N ASN A 5 9.37 -8.46 -8.60
CA ASN A 5 8.41 -8.04 -7.59
C ASN A 5 8.74 -8.73 -6.26
N LEU A 6 9.64 -8.14 -5.47
CA LEU A 6 9.93 -8.57 -4.11
C LEU A 6 9.26 -7.60 -3.13
N HIS A 7 8.35 -8.11 -2.29
CA HIS A 7 7.68 -7.33 -1.26
C HIS A 7 8.38 -7.48 0.10
N LEU A 8 8.23 -6.47 0.96
CA LEU A 8 8.71 -6.52 2.35
C LEU A 8 8.17 -7.75 3.13
N ASN A 9 6.96 -8.19 2.81
CA ASN A 9 6.37 -9.39 3.39
C ASN A 9 7.13 -10.67 3.03
N ASP A 10 7.78 -10.71 1.87
CA ASP A 10 8.61 -11.84 1.44
C ASP A 10 9.89 -11.91 2.28
N PHE A 11 10.48 -10.75 2.59
CA PHE A 11 11.62 -10.66 3.50
C PHE A 11 11.28 -11.11 4.92
N LEU A 12 10.09 -10.77 5.43
CA LEU A 12 9.63 -11.23 6.75
C LEU A 12 9.46 -12.75 6.81
N ARG A 13 9.29 -13.40 5.66
CA ARG A 13 9.04 -14.85 5.53
C ARG A 13 10.12 -15.57 4.74
N ILE A 14 11.34 -15.02 4.74
CA ILE A 14 12.45 -15.55 3.96
C ILE A 14 12.81 -16.99 4.35
N GLY A 15 12.59 -17.38 5.61
CA GLY A 15 12.77 -18.76 6.08
C GLY A 15 11.84 -19.74 5.35
N ASP A 16 10.55 -19.42 5.29
CA ASP A 16 9.55 -20.22 4.56
C ASP A 16 9.88 -20.33 3.07
N LEU A 17 10.43 -19.25 2.49
CA LEU A 17 10.85 -19.23 1.09
C LEU A 17 12.06 -20.15 0.84
N ILE A 18 13.05 -20.13 1.75
CA ILE A 18 14.22 -21.00 1.68
C ILE A 18 13.82 -22.47 1.80
N GLU A 19 12.92 -22.80 2.72
CA GLU A 19 12.41 -24.17 2.89
C GLU A 19 11.70 -24.65 1.61
N HIS A 20 10.91 -23.78 0.97
CA HIS A 20 10.24 -24.12 -0.29
C HIS A 20 11.22 -24.31 -1.45
N ALA A 21 12.26 -23.46 -1.54
CA ALA A 21 13.31 -23.62 -2.53
C ALA A 21 14.08 -24.94 -2.36
N ASN A 22 14.35 -25.34 -1.11
CA ASN A 22 14.96 -26.65 -0.82
C ASN A 22 14.04 -27.81 -1.21
N TYR A 23 12.75 -27.72 -0.92
CA TYR A 23 11.77 -28.72 -1.36
C TYR A 23 11.74 -28.86 -2.89
N HIS A 24 11.77 -27.74 -3.62
CA HIS A 24 11.86 -27.73 -5.08
C HIS A 24 13.16 -28.37 -5.59
N ALA A 25 14.28 -28.15 -4.92
CA ALA A 25 15.54 -28.79 -5.25
C ALA A 25 15.51 -30.30 -5.02
N ASP A 26 14.92 -30.74 -3.90
CA ASP A 26 14.90 -32.16 -3.51
C ASP A 26 13.86 -32.98 -4.30
N GLU A 27 12.64 -32.47 -4.46
CA GLU A 27 11.51 -33.23 -5.04
C GLU A 27 11.32 -32.98 -6.54
N LEU A 28 11.64 -31.78 -7.03
CA LEU A 28 11.43 -31.37 -8.42
C LEU A 28 12.73 -31.22 -9.22
N GLY A 29 13.89 -31.28 -8.54
CA GLY A 29 15.21 -31.11 -9.14
C GLY A 29 15.47 -29.68 -9.63
N ASP A 30 14.72 -28.70 -9.14
CA ASP A 30 14.88 -27.30 -9.51
C ASP A 30 16.12 -26.69 -8.85
N ASP A 31 16.94 -25.95 -9.61
CA ASP A 31 17.95 -25.10 -9.00
C ASP A 31 17.33 -23.79 -8.49
N TRP A 32 18.09 -23.08 -7.64
CA TRP A 32 17.63 -21.82 -7.05
C TRP A 32 17.26 -20.77 -8.10
N PHE A 33 17.95 -20.73 -9.24
CA PHE A 33 17.65 -19.79 -10.31
C PHE A 33 16.29 -20.09 -10.96
N SER A 34 16.05 -21.35 -11.31
CA SER A 34 14.80 -21.84 -11.87
C SER A 34 13.64 -21.60 -10.91
N PHE A 35 13.87 -21.83 -9.61
CA PHE A 35 12.91 -21.50 -8.56
C PHE A 35 12.54 -20.00 -8.58
N PHE A 36 13.53 -19.11 -8.56
CA PHE A 36 13.27 -17.66 -8.61
C PHE A 36 12.55 -17.24 -9.90
N GLN A 37 12.90 -17.84 -11.04
CA GLN A 37 12.25 -17.56 -12.31
C GLN A 37 10.76 -17.99 -12.29
N LYS A 38 10.47 -19.17 -11.75
CA LYS A 38 9.11 -19.71 -11.57
C LYS A 38 8.28 -18.99 -10.51
N HIS A 39 8.87 -18.23 -9.59
CA HIS A 39 8.11 -17.53 -8.54
C HIS A 39 8.07 -16.01 -8.67
N TYR A 40 9.10 -15.40 -9.25
CA TYR A 40 9.27 -13.94 -9.34
C TYR A 40 9.61 -13.44 -10.75
N GLY A 41 9.81 -14.36 -11.70
CA GLY A 41 10.13 -14.06 -13.10
C GLY A 41 8.93 -14.25 -14.04
N GLU A 42 9.25 -14.38 -15.32
CA GLU A 42 8.28 -14.50 -16.42
C GLU A 42 7.39 -15.74 -16.28
N ASP A 43 7.95 -16.83 -15.76
CA ASP A 43 7.27 -18.13 -15.62
C ASP A 43 6.33 -18.18 -14.40
N SER A 44 6.24 -17.10 -13.62
CA SER A 44 5.45 -17.06 -12.39
C SER A 44 3.95 -17.30 -12.59
N GLN A 45 3.37 -16.73 -13.64
CA GLN A 45 1.95 -16.90 -13.95
C GLN A 45 1.64 -18.34 -14.37
N GLU A 46 2.51 -18.92 -15.19
CA GLU A 46 2.39 -20.31 -15.65
C GLU A 46 2.56 -21.28 -14.47
N HIS A 47 3.58 -21.05 -13.63
CA HIS A 47 3.84 -21.87 -12.46
C HIS A 47 2.66 -21.90 -11.48
N ILE A 48 2.03 -20.75 -11.21
CA ILE A 48 0.83 -20.62 -10.37
C ILE A 48 -0.37 -21.41 -10.95
N GLN A 49 -0.50 -21.45 -12.29
CA GLN A 49 -1.60 -22.17 -12.94
C GLN A 49 -1.39 -23.68 -12.94
N ASN A 50 -0.14 -24.13 -13.12
CA ASN A 50 0.21 -25.54 -13.27
C ASN A 50 0.42 -26.27 -11.93
N HIS A 51 0.94 -25.60 -10.89
CA HIS A 51 1.11 -26.17 -9.55
C HIS A 51 0.00 -25.68 -8.61
N HIS A 52 -0.82 -26.62 -8.13
CA HIS A 52 -2.05 -26.39 -7.39
C HIS A 52 -1.97 -25.28 -6.29
N LYS A 53 -3.03 -24.45 -6.23
CA LYS A 53 -3.31 -23.43 -5.19
C LYS A 53 -3.08 -23.84 -3.72
N LYS A 54 -3.06 -25.15 -3.41
CA LYS A 54 -2.97 -25.74 -2.07
C LYS A 54 -1.54 -25.78 -1.50
N GLU A 55 -0.52 -26.02 -2.31
CA GLU A 55 0.87 -26.10 -1.80
C GLU A 55 1.49 -24.71 -1.62
N HIS A 56 1.12 -23.75 -2.49
CA HIS A 56 1.56 -22.37 -2.37
C HIS A 56 0.70 -21.51 -1.43
N GLN A 57 -0.28 -22.09 -0.72
CA GLN A 57 -1.12 -21.34 0.24
C GLN A 57 -0.32 -20.77 1.42
N LYS A 58 0.88 -21.32 1.66
CA LYS A 58 1.76 -20.85 2.72
C LYS A 58 2.69 -19.74 2.28
N LEU A 59 3.01 -19.53 1.00
CA LEU A 59 3.92 -18.47 0.61
C LEU A 59 3.19 -17.16 0.29
N PRO A 60 3.86 -16.01 0.40
CA PRO A 60 3.31 -14.75 -0.11
C PRO A 60 2.97 -14.92 -1.59
N LYS A 61 1.68 -14.84 -1.93
CA LYS A 61 1.23 -14.85 -3.32
C LYS A 61 1.24 -13.43 -3.86
N HIS A 62 1.77 -13.25 -5.05
CA HIS A 62 1.58 -12.03 -5.84
C HIS A 62 0.22 -12.04 -6.53
N ASP A 63 -0.86 -12.11 -5.76
CA ASP A 63 -2.20 -11.95 -6.31
C ASP A 63 -2.43 -10.45 -6.60
N HIS A 64 -2.32 -10.05 -7.87
CA HIS A 64 -2.71 -8.73 -8.42
C HIS A 64 -2.73 -7.56 -7.41
N ILE A 65 -1.57 -7.15 -6.93
CA ILE A 65 -1.46 -5.98 -6.06
C ILE A 65 -1.00 -4.80 -6.90
N CYS A 66 -1.82 -3.75 -6.91
CA CYS A 66 -1.44 -2.41 -7.32
C CYS A 66 -0.09 -2.08 -6.66
N SER A 67 0.96 -1.93 -7.46
CA SER A 67 2.31 -1.63 -6.98
C SER A 67 2.33 -0.24 -6.36
N THR A 68 1.87 -0.13 -5.11
CA THR A 68 2.06 1.06 -4.30
C THR A 68 3.51 1.02 -3.82
N SER A 69 4.37 1.70 -4.57
CA SER A 69 5.74 1.98 -4.14
C SER A 69 5.67 2.90 -2.91
N ILE A 70 5.78 2.33 -1.72
CA ILE A 70 5.90 3.09 -0.48
C ILE A 70 7.34 3.59 -0.39
N ALA A 71 7.55 4.87 -0.70
CA ALA A 71 8.83 5.52 -0.45
C ALA A 71 9.01 5.70 1.07
N ALA A 72 9.78 4.81 1.69
CA ALA A 72 10.17 4.92 3.09
C ALA A 72 11.51 5.68 3.20
N PHE A 73 11.53 6.76 3.97
CA PHE A 73 12.76 7.47 4.32
C PHE A 73 13.02 7.33 5.81
N VAL A 74 14.21 6.84 6.17
CA VAL A 74 14.66 6.76 7.56
C VAL A 74 15.47 8.02 7.87
N LEU A 75 14.96 8.85 8.76
CA LEU A 75 15.71 10.00 9.26
C LEU A 75 16.74 9.53 10.29
N THR A 76 17.97 9.31 9.85
CA THR A 76 19.06 8.76 10.68
C THR A 76 19.74 9.79 11.59
N LYS A 77 19.43 11.08 11.42
CA LYS A 77 20.02 12.19 12.19
C LYS A 77 18.93 13.09 12.75
N LYS A 78 19.11 13.56 14.00
CA LYS A 78 18.22 14.57 14.59
C LYS A 78 18.25 15.84 13.74
N VAL A 79 17.09 16.24 13.21
CA VAL A 79 16.91 17.53 12.56
C VAL A 79 16.46 18.52 13.62
N ASN A 80 17.31 19.50 13.93
CA ASN A 80 16.93 20.61 14.79
C ASN A 80 16.26 21.69 13.93
N ILE A 81 14.93 21.69 13.90
CA ILE A 81 14.16 22.73 13.22
C ILE A 81 13.97 23.89 14.21
N SER A 82 14.64 25.00 13.96
CA SER A 82 14.38 26.25 14.68
C SER A 82 13.33 27.04 13.90
N LEU A 83 12.09 27.06 14.39
CA LEU A 83 11.03 27.87 13.80
C LEU A 83 11.27 29.32 14.23
N LYS A 84 11.75 30.16 13.29
CA LYS A 84 11.71 31.61 13.50
C LYS A 84 10.28 32.06 13.30
N VAL A 85 9.60 32.35 14.40
CA VAL A 85 8.30 33.01 14.37
C VAL A 85 8.57 34.49 14.17
N ASP A 86 8.23 35.00 12.99
CA ASP A 86 8.16 36.44 12.80
C ASP A 86 7.01 36.99 13.65
N PRO A 87 7.20 38.10 14.38
CA PRO A 87 6.13 38.71 15.15
C PRO A 87 5.00 39.12 14.19
N SER A 88 3.86 38.44 14.30
CA SER A 88 2.65 38.80 13.56
C SER A 88 2.18 40.17 14.01
N PRO A 89 1.91 41.12 13.09
CA PRO A 89 1.29 42.38 13.47
C PRO A 89 -0.09 42.09 14.07
N SER A 90 -0.36 42.64 15.26
CA SER A 90 -1.70 42.62 15.85
C SER A 90 -2.63 43.48 15.00
N VAL A 91 -3.32 42.87 14.04
CA VAL A 91 -4.34 43.56 13.25
C VAL A 91 -5.60 43.67 14.13
N ASN A 92 -5.96 44.90 14.52
CA ASN A 92 -7.27 45.16 15.09
C ASN A 92 -8.32 44.93 14.00
N THR A 93 -9.05 43.81 14.09
CA THR A 93 -10.17 43.52 13.19
C THR A 93 -11.37 44.38 13.58
N ILE A 94 -11.63 45.42 12.79
CA ILE A 94 -12.85 46.26 12.83
C ILE A 94 -14.01 45.66 12.02
N PHE A 95 -13.86 44.42 11.54
CA PHE A 95 -14.90 43.70 10.83
C PHE A 95 -15.77 42.93 11.82
N PHE A 96 -17.06 43.24 11.84
CA PHE A 96 -18.08 42.46 12.55
C PHE A 96 -19.15 42.05 11.54
N TYR A 97 -19.60 40.80 11.62
CA TYR A 97 -20.74 40.34 10.83
C TYR A 97 -22.00 40.93 11.44
N GLN A 98 -22.83 41.55 10.60
CA GLN A 98 -24.17 41.95 10.98
C GLN A 98 -25.12 40.90 10.43
N ASP A 99 -25.81 40.20 11.33
CA ASP A 99 -26.78 39.17 10.96
C ASP A 99 -28.00 39.80 10.29
N LEU A 100 -27.95 39.92 8.96
CA LEU A 100 -29.12 40.21 8.16
C LEU A 100 -29.89 38.91 7.92
N TYR A 101 -30.50 38.38 8.97
CA TYR A 101 -31.46 37.28 8.82
C TYR A 101 -32.70 37.80 8.09
N SER A 102 -32.77 37.53 6.80
CA SER A 102 -34.04 37.38 6.10
C SER A 102 -34.49 35.93 6.30
N SER A 103 -35.62 35.72 6.96
CA SER A 103 -36.19 34.38 7.10
C SER A 103 -36.62 33.87 5.73
N ILE A 104 -35.75 33.10 5.07
CA ILE A 104 -36.15 32.29 3.93
C ILE A 104 -37.08 31.23 4.51
N ARG A 105 -38.37 31.41 4.21
CA ARG A 105 -39.46 30.46 4.44
C ARG A 105 -38.92 29.04 4.27
N SER A 106 -39.10 28.20 5.28
CA SER A 106 -38.66 26.80 5.27
C SER A 106 -39.27 26.08 4.07
N VAL A 107 -38.49 25.93 3.00
CA VAL A 107 -38.81 24.96 1.97
C VAL A 107 -38.11 23.68 2.41
N ASP A 108 -38.90 22.64 2.63
CA ASP A 108 -38.46 21.26 2.86
C ASP A 108 -37.72 20.73 1.61
N ILE A 109 -36.50 21.20 1.34
CA ILE A 109 -35.74 20.82 0.14
C ILE A 109 -34.97 19.49 0.35
N PHE A 110 -34.86 19.02 1.60
CA PHE A 110 -34.13 17.79 1.94
C PHE A 110 -35.00 16.77 2.65
N GLN A 111 -36.06 16.28 1.98
CA GLN A 111 -36.67 15.00 2.38
C GLN A 111 -36.24 13.90 1.41
N PRO A 112 -35.79 12.74 1.92
CA PRO A 112 -35.49 11.59 1.07
C PRO A 112 -36.75 11.08 0.34
N PRO A 113 -36.61 10.40 -0.81
CA PRO A 113 -37.74 9.79 -1.52
C PRO A 113 -38.47 8.82 -0.59
N LYS A 114 -39.79 8.97 -0.47
CA LYS A 114 -40.60 8.16 0.47
C LYS A 114 -40.99 6.79 -0.07
N PHE A 115 -40.73 6.47 -1.33
CA PHE A 115 -41.09 5.19 -1.94
C PHE A 115 -40.01 4.70 -2.93
N ALA A 116 -39.85 3.37 -3.00
CA ALA A 116 -38.86 2.61 -3.77
C ALA A 116 -39.33 2.31 -5.20
#